data_AF-A0AAU3LZF4-F1
#
_entry.id   AF-A0AAU3LZF4-F1
#
_cell.length_a   1.000
_cell.length_b   1.000
_cell.length_c   1.000
_cell.angle_alpha   90.00
_cell.angle_beta   90.00
_cell.angle_gamma   90.00
#
_symmetry.space_group_name_H-M   'P 1'
#
loop_
_entity.id
_entity.type
_entity.pdbx_description
1 polymer ?
#
loop_
_entity_poly.entity_id
_entity_poly.type
_entity_poly.pdbx_seq_one_letter_code
_entity_poly.pdbx_strand_id
1 'polypeptide(L)'
;MDADLPWLVAAGRREDGSTDDFYAALEADGKTARTRYNAGNTDALKSATYTAHLLPAREDHVRYRAEAGVRFVRRLRTTVLTLSRATLRDGQEHTVDLDTFTVGLQVRADDGHETYLAVRITGSVPPNLTTLILRNVPGCEADGWYPEYALPERDLLPAEQAWSNLMDPREAARLLDTEP
;
A
#
# COMPACT_ATOMS: atom_id res chain seq x y z
N MET A 1 2.64 13.00 -15.97
CA MET A 1 3.66 13.74 -15.19
C MET A 1 3.76 12.99 -13.87
N ASP A 2 4.83 12.20 -13.71
CA ASP A 2 5.01 11.32 -12.56
C ASP A 2 4.97 12.12 -11.26
N ALA A 3 3.99 11.82 -10.42
CA ALA A 3 3.80 12.41 -9.10
C ALA A 3 4.75 11.81 -8.04
N ASP A 4 5.70 10.96 -8.44
CA ASP A 4 6.43 10.05 -7.56
C ASP A 4 7.83 10.54 -7.13
N LEU A 5 8.12 11.84 -7.23
CA LEU A 5 9.32 12.43 -6.64
C LEU A 5 9.02 13.50 -5.57
N PRO A 6 8.23 13.19 -4.51
CA PRO A 6 7.91 14.15 -3.45
C PRO A 6 9.11 14.57 -2.59
N TRP A 7 10.28 13.97 -2.81
CA TRP A 7 11.50 14.19 -2.02
C TRP A 7 12.48 15.20 -2.65
N LEU A 8 12.22 15.67 -3.87
CA LEU A 8 13.04 16.70 -4.52
C LEU A 8 12.39 18.07 -4.30
N VAL A 9 12.43 18.53 -3.05
CA VAL A 9 11.96 19.87 -2.63
C VAL A 9 13.14 20.69 -2.12
N ALA A 10 13.11 22.01 -2.31
CA ALA A 10 14.07 22.89 -1.64
C ALA A 10 13.91 22.73 -0.12
N ALA A 11 14.99 22.37 0.58
CA ALA A 11 14.96 22.11 2.02
C ALA A 11 14.87 23.38 2.87
N GLY A 12 15.02 24.56 2.26
CA GLY A 12 14.95 25.86 2.91
C GLY A 12 15.07 27.03 1.92
N ARG A 13 15.11 28.26 2.43
CA ARG A 13 15.35 29.48 1.63
C ARG A 13 16.85 29.76 1.52
N ARG A 14 17.26 30.26 0.36
CA ARG A 14 18.59 30.84 0.16
C ARG A 14 18.48 32.37 0.24
N GLU A 15 19.22 32.96 1.16
CA GLU A 15 19.18 34.38 1.48
C GLU A 15 20.63 34.86 1.68
N ASP A 16 21.24 35.38 0.62
CA ASP A 16 22.64 35.78 0.65
C ASP A 16 22.91 36.85 1.73
N GLY A 17 23.91 36.61 2.58
CA GLY A 17 24.23 37.46 3.72
C GLY A 17 23.30 37.35 4.94
N SER A 18 22.26 36.51 4.90
CA SER A 18 21.37 36.26 6.04
C SER A 18 22.02 35.33 7.06
N THR A 19 21.87 35.61 8.35
CA THR A 19 22.26 34.68 9.43
C THR A 19 21.38 33.43 9.46
N ASP A 20 20.21 33.49 8.83
CA ASP A 20 19.22 32.42 8.79
C ASP A 20 19.27 31.65 7.45
N ASP A 21 20.30 31.85 6.64
CA ASP A 21 20.48 31.11 5.38
C ASP A 21 20.66 29.62 5.64
N PHE A 22 19.69 28.83 5.18
CA PHE A 22 19.65 27.39 5.40
C PHE A 22 20.88 26.68 4.82
N TYR A 23 21.36 27.13 3.65
CA TYR A 23 22.46 26.46 2.95
C TYR A 23 23.81 26.76 3.59
N ALA A 24 24.02 27.96 4.12
CA ALA A 24 25.18 28.34 4.92
C ALA A 24 25.21 27.58 6.25
N ALA A 25 24.06 27.44 6.91
CA ALA A 25 23.93 26.63 8.12
C ALA A 25 24.23 25.14 7.84
N LEU A 26 23.70 24.59 6.74
CA LEU A 26 23.97 23.21 6.31
C LEU A 26 25.45 22.99 5.96
N GLU A 27 26.09 23.95 5.28
CA GLU A 27 27.52 23.89 4.98
C GLU A 27 28.36 23.91 6.26
N ALA A 28 28.02 24.76 7.23
CA ALA A 28 28.70 24.86 8.51
C ALA A 28 28.56 23.56 9.34
N ASP A 29 27.38 22.96 9.37
CA ASP A 29 27.17 21.66 10.00
C ASP A 29 28.00 20.56 9.31
N GLY A 30 27.98 20.53 7.97
CA GLY A 30 28.78 19.58 7.18
C GLY A 30 30.28 19.71 7.40
N LYS A 31 30.81 20.92 7.58
CA LYS A 31 32.21 21.16 7.96
C LYS A 31 32.49 20.66 9.38
N THR A 32 31.58 20.91 10.32
CA THR A 32 31.70 20.49 11.72
C THR A 32 31.66 18.95 11.85
N ALA A 33 30.77 18.29 11.13
CA ALA A 33 30.68 16.84 11.07
C ALA A 33 31.95 16.22 10.48
N ARG A 34 32.53 16.81 9.43
CA ARG A 34 33.81 16.38 8.86
C ARG A 34 34.95 16.48 9.87
N THR A 35 35.05 17.59 10.60
CA THR A 35 36.07 17.76 11.65
C THR A 35 35.97 16.68 12.71
N ARG A 36 34.75 16.37 13.18
CA ARG A 36 34.50 15.27 14.12
C ARG A 36 34.90 13.92 13.55
N TYR A 37 34.55 13.64 12.30
CA TYR A 37 34.92 12.39 11.62
C TYR A 37 36.45 12.26 11.54
N ASN A 38 37.16 13.26 11.04
CA ASN A 38 38.61 13.21 10.86
C ASN A 38 39.37 13.11 12.19
N ALA A 39 38.82 13.64 13.29
CA ALA A 39 39.42 13.50 14.62
C ALA A 39 39.37 12.05 15.16
N GLY A 40 38.39 11.26 14.73
CA GLY A 40 38.16 9.89 15.21
C GLY A 40 38.58 8.77 14.24
N ASN A 41 39.11 9.10 13.07
CA ASN A 41 39.41 8.12 12.01
C ASN A 41 40.84 8.29 11.49
N THR A 42 41.55 7.17 11.30
CA THR A 42 42.92 7.15 10.76
C THR A 42 42.98 7.68 9.32
N ASP A 43 41.96 7.39 8.52
CA ASP A 43 41.83 7.87 7.15
C ASP A 43 40.96 9.13 7.10
N ALA A 44 41.60 10.29 7.02
CA ALA A 44 40.92 11.58 6.96
C ALA A 44 40.22 11.80 5.59
N LEU A 45 38.99 12.32 5.65
CA LEU A 45 38.24 12.76 4.48
C LEU A 45 38.90 13.99 3.85
N LYS A 46 39.05 13.97 2.52
CA LYS A 46 39.58 15.07 1.69
C LYS A 46 38.50 16.02 1.17
N SER A 47 37.22 15.66 1.35
CA SER A 47 36.10 16.51 0.94
C SER A 47 36.03 17.80 1.76
N ALA A 48 35.36 18.82 1.20
CA ALA A 48 35.12 20.08 1.91
C ALA A 48 34.13 19.94 3.08
N THR A 49 33.13 19.07 2.90
CA THR A 49 32.07 18.78 3.88
C THR A 49 31.87 17.27 4.04
N TYR A 50 31.18 16.88 5.10
CA TYR A 50 30.73 15.52 5.34
C TYR A 50 29.27 15.56 5.81
N THR A 51 28.39 14.83 5.12
CA THR A 51 26.94 14.86 5.34
C THR A 51 26.33 13.49 5.55
N ALA A 52 27.15 12.45 5.77
CA ALA A 52 26.62 11.09 5.94
C ALA A 52 25.71 10.97 7.17
N HIS A 53 25.91 11.82 8.19
CA HIS A 53 25.03 11.89 9.37
C HIS A 53 23.63 12.42 9.07
N LEU A 54 23.42 13.01 7.89
CA LEU A 54 22.12 13.47 7.40
C LEU A 54 21.43 12.44 6.50
N LEU A 55 22.13 11.36 6.13
CA LEU A 55 21.52 10.29 5.35
C LEU A 55 20.61 9.45 6.25
N PRO A 56 19.54 8.86 5.69
CA PRO A 56 18.66 7.98 6.44
C PRO A 56 19.43 6.89 7.19
N ALA A 57 19.15 6.76 8.48
CA ALA A 57 19.65 5.67 9.28
C ALA A 57 18.76 4.42 9.09
N ARG A 58 19.20 3.30 9.67
CA ARG A 58 18.38 2.07 9.71
C ARG A 58 16.98 2.32 10.28
N GLU A 59 16.88 3.15 11.31
CA GLU A 59 15.60 3.50 11.96
C GLU A 59 14.66 4.24 11.00
N ASP A 60 15.20 5.15 10.18
CA ASP A 60 14.42 5.85 9.16
C ASP A 60 13.86 4.89 8.11
N HIS A 61 14.67 3.92 7.66
CA HIS A 61 14.21 2.90 6.73
C HIS A 61 13.15 1.98 7.34
N VAL A 62 13.29 1.61 8.62
CA VAL A 62 12.28 0.82 9.34
C VAL A 62 10.98 1.60 9.45
N ARG A 63 11.03 2.86 9.88
CA ARG A 63 9.87 3.76 9.96
C ARG A 63 9.21 3.92 8.60
N TYR A 64 9.98 4.21 7.55
CA TYR A 64 9.46 4.36 6.19
C TYR A 64 8.72 3.11 5.72
N ARG A 65 9.30 1.92 5.92
CA ARG A 65 8.66 0.65 5.54
C ARG A 65 7.36 0.40 6.33
N ALA A 66 7.35 0.71 7.63
CA ALA A 66 6.15 0.60 8.45
C ALA A 66 5.04 1.55 7.96
N GLU A 67 5.38 2.82 7.69
CA GLU A 67 4.44 3.80 7.15
C GLU A 67 3.93 3.41 5.75
N ALA A 68 4.81 2.93 4.87
CA ALA A 68 4.44 2.42 3.57
C ALA A 68 3.47 1.23 3.68
N GLY A 69 3.73 0.31 4.61
CA GLY A 69 2.82 -0.80 4.91
C GLY A 69 1.44 -0.33 5.39
N VAL A 70 1.39 0.66 6.30
CA VAL A 70 0.11 1.24 6.76
C VAL A 70 -0.64 1.94 5.62
N ARG A 71 0.05 2.74 4.80
CA ARG A 71 -0.55 3.37 3.61
C ARG A 71 -1.12 2.33 2.65
N PHE A 72 -0.37 1.26 2.41
CA PHE A 72 -0.80 0.16 1.57
C PHE A 72 -2.05 -0.55 2.12
N VAL A 73 -2.08 -0.90 3.41
CA VAL A 73 -3.24 -1.54 4.03
C VAL A 73 -4.48 -0.64 3.99
N ARG A 74 -4.32 0.68 4.20
CA ARG A 74 -5.43 1.64 4.07
C ARG A 74 -5.95 1.70 2.64
N ARG A 75 -5.06 1.80 1.65
CA ARG A 75 -5.43 1.77 0.23
C ARG A 75 -6.15 0.48 -0.12
N LEU A 76 -5.62 -0.66 0.31
CA LEU A 76 -6.19 -1.98 0.05
C LEU A 76 -7.61 -2.11 0.60
N ARG A 77 -7.86 -1.64 1.83
CA ARG A 77 -9.19 -1.61 2.44
C ARG A 77 -10.19 -0.80 1.61
N THR A 78 -9.80 0.41 1.22
CA THR A 78 -10.64 1.27 0.38
C THR A 78 -10.90 0.60 -0.96
N THR A 79 -9.88 -0.01 -1.57
CA THR A 79 -10.00 -0.72 -2.84
C THR A 79 -10.97 -1.89 -2.76
N VAL A 80 -10.82 -2.77 -1.76
CA VAL A 80 -11.74 -3.91 -1.56
C VAL A 80 -13.16 -3.43 -1.36
N LEU A 81 -13.39 -2.41 -0.52
CA LEU A 81 -14.70 -1.82 -0.31
C LEU A 81 -15.32 -1.28 -1.61
N THR A 82 -14.51 -0.57 -2.43
CA THR A 82 -14.96 -0.05 -3.72
C THR A 82 -15.33 -1.16 -4.69
N LEU A 83 -14.51 -2.21 -4.79
CA LEU A 83 -14.80 -3.36 -5.65
C LEU A 83 -16.06 -4.10 -5.18
N SER A 84 -16.21 -4.35 -3.87
CA SER A 84 -17.42 -4.97 -3.29
C SER A 84 -18.68 -4.18 -3.64
N ARG A 85 -18.64 -2.85 -3.53
CA ARG A 85 -19.78 -1.99 -3.91
C ARG A 85 -20.07 -2.03 -5.40
N ALA A 86 -19.04 -2.00 -6.24
CA ALA A 86 -19.20 -2.02 -7.69
C ALA A 86 -19.88 -3.31 -8.13
N THR A 87 -19.39 -4.46 -7.68
CA THR A 87 -19.98 -5.75 -8.03
C THR A 87 -21.37 -5.96 -7.41
N LEU A 88 -21.65 -5.44 -6.21
CA LEU A 88 -22.99 -5.47 -5.64
C LEU A 88 -24.03 -4.71 -6.48
N ARG A 89 -23.60 -3.71 -7.26
CA ARG A 89 -24.51 -2.89 -8.08
C ARG A 89 -24.89 -3.54 -9.40
N ASP A 90 -23.98 -4.27 -10.03
CA ASP A 90 -24.18 -4.81 -11.38
C ASP A 90 -23.99 -6.33 -11.52
N GLY A 91 -23.58 -7.02 -10.44
CA GLY A 91 -23.29 -8.46 -10.42
C GLY A 91 -22.07 -8.87 -11.26
N GLN A 92 -21.35 -7.91 -11.84
CA GLN A 92 -20.20 -8.18 -12.70
C GLN A 92 -18.93 -8.30 -11.88
N GLU A 93 -17.92 -8.98 -12.42
CA GLU A 93 -16.59 -8.96 -11.82
C GLU A 93 -15.97 -7.56 -12.01
N HIS A 94 -15.48 -6.97 -10.90
CA HIS A 94 -14.69 -5.74 -10.95
C HIS A 94 -13.28 -6.03 -10.48
N THR A 95 -12.30 -5.48 -11.18
CA THR A 95 -10.88 -5.77 -10.97
C THR A 95 -10.07 -4.52 -10.75
N VAL A 96 -8.93 -4.68 -10.09
CA VAL A 96 -7.92 -3.64 -9.92
C VAL A 96 -6.53 -4.24 -10.00
N ASP A 97 -5.67 -3.58 -10.77
CA ASP A 97 -4.26 -3.93 -10.83
C ASP A 97 -3.51 -3.23 -9.70
N LEU A 98 -2.82 -4.03 -8.89
CA LEU A 98 -1.83 -3.61 -7.93
C LEU A 98 -0.45 -3.99 -8.47
N ASP A 99 0.60 -3.45 -7.85
CA ASP A 99 1.97 -3.49 -8.36
C ASP A 99 2.43 -4.89 -8.84
N THR A 100 2.09 -5.94 -8.09
CA THR A 100 2.55 -7.32 -8.35
C THR A 100 1.42 -8.33 -8.58
N PHE A 101 0.16 -7.90 -8.49
CA PHE A 101 -1.01 -8.78 -8.56
C PHE A 101 -2.29 -8.01 -8.89
N THR A 102 -3.26 -8.72 -9.45
CA THR A 102 -4.60 -8.21 -9.71
C THR A 102 -5.57 -8.81 -8.68
N VAL A 103 -6.49 -8.00 -8.18
CA VAL A 103 -7.62 -8.47 -7.35
C VAL A 103 -8.91 -8.26 -8.12
N GLY A 104 -9.74 -9.29 -8.20
CA GLY A 104 -11.10 -9.24 -8.74
C GLY A 104 -12.12 -9.65 -7.68
N LEU A 105 -13.25 -8.95 -7.60
CA LEU A 105 -14.39 -9.35 -6.79
C LEU A 105 -15.64 -9.52 -7.65
N GLN A 106 -16.43 -10.55 -7.35
CA GLN A 106 -17.75 -10.75 -7.95
C GLN A 106 -18.76 -11.16 -6.88
N VAL A 107 -19.89 -10.46 -6.79
CA VAL A 107 -21.05 -10.86 -6.00
C VAL A 107 -22.11 -11.47 -6.93
N ARG A 108 -22.63 -12.63 -6.52
CA ARG A 108 -23.77 -13.29 -7.16
C ARG A 108 -24.84 -13.57 -6.12
N ALA A 109 -26.08 -13.20 -6.43
CA ALA A 109 -27.24 -13.68 -5.69
C ALA A 109 -27.76 -14.92 -6.40
N ASP A 110 -27.86 -16.04 -5.70
CA ASP A 110 -28.64 -17.19 -6.16
C ASP A 110 -30.12 -16.94 -5.82
N ASP A 111 -31.04 -17.35 -6.71
CA ASP A 111 -32.48 -17.03 -6.79
C ASP A 111 -33.23 -17.08 -5.42
N GLY A 112 -32.99 -16.08 -4.57
CA GLY A 112 -33.70 -15.84 -3.32
C GLY A 112 -33.15 -16.51 -2.05
N HIS A 113 -31.97 -17.14 -2.06
CA HIS A 113 -31.50 -17.88 -0.88
C HIS A 113 -30.17 -17.38 -0.30
N GLU A 114 -29.12 -17.17 -1.10
CA GLU A 114 -27.80 -16.83 -0.58
C GLU A 114 -27.05 -15.87 -1.52
N THR A 115 -26.37 -14.86 -0.94
CA THR A 115 -25.49 -13.95 -1.69
C THR A 115 -24.05 -14.41 -1.51
N TYR A 116 -23.43 -14.87 -2.58
CA TYR A 116 -22.05 -15.32 -2.60
C TYR A 116 -21.15 -14.20 -3.10
N LEU A 117 -20.01 -14.03 -2.46
CA LEU A 117 -18.94 -13.15 -2.93
C LEU A 117 -17.70 -13.98 -3.22
N ALA A 118 -17.23 -13.91 -4.47
CA ALA A 118 -15.99 -14.50 -4.92
C ALA A 118 -14.88 -13.43 -4.95
N VAL A 119 -13.71 -13.78 -4.42
CA VAL A 119 -12.47 -13.02 -4.54
C VAL A 119 -11.51 -13.81 -5.41
N ARG A 120 -11.01 -13.17 -6.45
CA ARG A 120 -9.94 -13.67 -7.32
C ARG A 120 -8.67 -12.88 -7.09
N ILE A 121 -7.54 -13.57 -7.02
CA ILE A 121 -6.21 -12.98 -7.01
C ILE A 121 -5.40 -13.61 -8.14
N THR A 122 -4.80 -12.78 -9.00
CA THR A 122 -3.90 -13.23 -10.06
C THR A 122 -2.51 -12.65 -9.85
N GLY A 123 -1.50 -13.51 -9.84
CA GLY A 123 -0.11 -13.14 -9.56
C GLY A 123 0.41 -13.72 -8.25
N SER A 124 1.65 -13.35 -7.90
CA SER A 124 2.33 -13.90 -6.72
C SER A 124 2.00 -13.05 -5.49
N VAL A 125 1.13 -13.57 -4.62
CA VAL A 125 0.72 -12.90 -3.38
C VAL A 125 1.10 -13.76 -2.18
N PRO A 126 1.87 -13.22 -1.21
CA PRO A 126 2.17 -13.91 0.03
C PRO A 126 0.90 -14.27 0.82
N PRO A 127 0.86 -15.43 1.53
CA PRO A 127 -0.35 -15.88 2.23
C PRO A 127 -0.92 -14.86 3.22
N ASN A 128 -0.06 -14.12 3.94
CA ASN A 128 -0.49 -13.07 4.86
C ASN A 128 -1.21 -11.91 4.17
N LEU A 129 -0.83 -11.59 2.92
CA LEU A 129 -1.52 -10.58 2.14
C LEU A 129 -2.85 -11.10 1.59
N THR A 130 -2.91 -12.35 1.16
CA THR A 130 -4.19 -13.02 0.83
C THR A 130 -5.16 -12.95 2.00
N THR A 131 -4.73 -13.34 3.21
CA THR A 131 -5.55 -13.23 4.42
C THR A 131 -6.01 -11.80 4.69
N LEU A 132 -5.15 -10.80 4.48
CA LEU A 132 -5.54 -9.40 4.61
C LEU A 132 -6.62 -9.01 3.60
N ILE A 133 -6.52 -9.42 2.34
CA ILE A 133 -7.53 -9.12 1.32
C ILE A 133 -8.89 -9.70 1.75
N LEU A 134 -8.91 -11.00 2.02
CA LEU A 134 -10.13 -11.74 2.40
C LEU A 134 -10.79 -11.18 3.66
N ARG A 135 -10.00 -10.86 4.70
CA ARG A 135 -10.52 -10.29 5.96
C ARG A 135 -11.10 -8.89 5.81
N ASN A 136 -10.71 -8.13 4.78
CA ASN A 136 -11.21 -6.77 4.56
C ASN A 136 -12.40 -6.71 3.61
N VAL A 137 -12.90 -7.85 3.10
CA VAL A 137 -14.17 -7.89 2.37
C VAL A 137 -15.29 -7.66 3.37
N PRO A 138 -16.11 -6.61 3.20
CA PRO A 138 -17.20 -6.31 4.12
C PRO A 138 -18.32 -7.35 4.00
N GLY A 139 -19.03 -7.62 5.09
CA GLY A 139 -20.21 -8.51 5.09
C GLY A 139 -19.91 -10.00 5.00
N CYS A 140 -18.65 -10.43 4.91
CA CYS A 140 -18.24 -11.84 4.90
C CYS A 140 -17.57 -12.23 6.22
N GLU A 141 -17.78 -13.47 6.69
CA GLU A 141 -17.11 -13.98 7.88
C GLU A 141 -15.62 -14.22 7.60
N ALA A 142 -14.73 -13.70 8.46
CA ALA A 142 -13.29 -13.71 8.21
C ALA A 142 -12.68 -15.11 8.04
N ASP A 143 -13.27 -16.12 8.68
CA ASP A 143 -12.82 -17.52 8.62
C ASP A 143 -13.72 -18.39 7.71
N GLY A 144 -14.74 -17.81 7.08
CA GLY A 144 -15.72 -18.50 6.23
C GLY A 144 -15.30 -18.67 4.77
N TRP A 145 -14.03 -18.40 4.43
CA TRP A 145 -13.55 -18.44 3.05
C TRP A 145 -13.25 -19.86 2.59
N TYR A 146 -13.90 -20.26 1.50
CA TYR A 146 -13.66 -21.55 0.85
C TYR A 146 -12.79 -21.35 -0.40
N PRO A 147 -11.71 -22.11 -0.58
CA PRO A 147 -10.93 -22.06 -1.80
C PRO A 147 -11.74 -22.64 -2.96
N GLU A 148 -11.71 -21.95 -4.09
CA GLU A 148 -12.40 -22.36 -5.30
C GLU A 148 -11.43 -22.96 -6.31
N TYR A 149 -11.89 -23.97 -7.04
CA TYR A 149 -11.10 -24.63 -8.10
C TYR A 149 -11.47 -24.12 -9.50
N ALA A 150 -12.59 -23.41 -9.61
CA ALA A 150 -13.08 -22.76 -10.82
C ALA A 150 -13.86 -21.51 -10.42
N LEU A 151 -13.99 -20.57 -11.34
CA LEU A 151 -14.98 -19.50 -11.20
C LEU A 151 -16.26 -19.94 -11.92
N PRO A 152 -17.39 -19.28 -11.65
CA PRO A 152 -18.59 -19.58 -12.41
C PRO A 152 -18.32 -19.45 -13.91
N GLU A 153 -18.75 -20.46 -14.67
CA GLU A 153 -18.65 -20.51 -16.14
C GLU A 153 -17.22 -20.66 -16.72
N ARG A 154 -16.16 -20.70 -15.90
CA ARG A 154 -14.78 -20.93 -16.39
C ARG A 154 -13.80 -21.50 -15.36
N ASP A 155 -12.80 -22.21 -15.84
CA ASP A 155 -11.67 -22.64 -15.02
C ASP A 155 -10.78 -21.47 -14.58
N LEU A 156 -10.00 -21.68 -13.52
CA LEU A 156 -8.95 -20.78 -13.11
C LEU A 156 -7.78 -20.81 -14.10
N LEU A 157 -7.27 -19.62 -14.43
CA LEU A 157 -6.07 -19.46 -15.24
C LEU A 157 -4.81 -19.77 -14.41
N PRO A 158 -3.66 -20.00 -15.06
CA PRO A 158 -2.39 -20.12 -14.35
C PRO A 158 -2.11 -18.90 -13.46
N ALA A 159 -1.61 -19.15 -12.25
CA ALA A 159 -1.35 -18.14 -11.21
C ALA A 159 -2.60 -17.35 -10.75
N GLU A 160 -3.80 -17.86 -11.05
CA GLU A 160 -5.06 -17.41 -10.47
C GLU A 160 -5.41 -18.27 -9.26
N GLN A 161 -5.85 -17.62 -8.20
CA GLN A 161 -6.39 -18.25 -7.00
C GLN A 161 -7.74 -17.59 -6.71
N ALA A 162 -8.73 -18.37 -6.31
CA ALA A 162 -10.05 -17.87 -6.01
C ALA A 162 -10.55 -18.41 -4.66
N TRP A 163 -11.39 -17.61 -4.01
CA TRP A 163 -12.11 -17.98 -2.80
C TRP A 163 -13.54 -17.47 -2.89
N SER A 164 -14.47 -18.18 -2.27
CA SER A 164 -15.84 -17.73 -2.10
C SER A 164 -16.22 -17.68 -0.63
N ASN A 165 -17.21 -16.85 -0.31
CA ASN A 165 -17.82 -16.76 1.00
C ASN A 165 -19.25 -16.28 0.87
N LEU A 166 -20.06 -16.57 1.89
CA LEU A 166 -21.39 -16.00 2.04
C LEU A 166 -21.26 -14.54 2.51
N MET A 167 -22.03 -13.67 1.88
CA MET A 167 -22.15 -12.28 2.25
C MET A 167 -23.48 -12.06 2.95
N ASP A 168 -23.45 -11.46 4.14
CA ASP A 168 -24.66 -11.07 4.87
C ASP A 168 -25.47 -10.08 4.02
N PRO A 169 -26.72 -10.43 3.62
CA PRO A 169 -27.56 -9.56 2.81
C PRO A 169 -27.84 -8.20 3.44
N ARG A 170 -27.86 -8.11 4.79
CA ARG A 170 -28.06 -6.84 5.50
C ARG A 170 -26.85 -5.93 5.36
N GLU A 171 -25.65 -6.50 5.44
CA GLU A 171 -24.41 -5.76 5.22
C GLU A 171 -24.26 -5.36 3.76
N ALA A 172 -24.65 -6.23 2.81
CA ALA A 172 -24.70 -5.91 1.40
C ALA A 172 -25.62 -4.71 1.11
N ALA A 173 -26.84 -4.70 1.66
CA ALA A 173 -27.75 -3.56 1.55
C ALA A 173 -27.14 -2.28 2.14
N ARG A 174 -26.56 -2.36 3.35
CA ARG A 174 -25.90 -1.22 4.02
C ARG A 174 -24.77 -0.63 3.18
N LEU A 175 -24.00 -1.47 2.49
CA LEU A 175 -22.91 -1.02 1.62
C LEU A 175 -23.39 -0.26 0.39
N LEU A 176 -24.56 -0.62 -0.13
CA LEU A 176 -25.21 0.06 -1.26
C LEU A 176 -25.80 1.41 -0.84
N ASP A 177 -26.37 1.50 0.36
CA ASP A 177 -26.99 2.72 0.90
C ASP A 177 -25.99 3.80 1.33
N THR A 178 -24.75 3.41 1.61
CA THR A 178 -23.71 4.35 2.04
C THR A 178 -23.05 5.00 0.81
N GLU A 179 -23.46 6.23 0.47
CA GLU A 179 -22.77 7.06 -0.52
C GLU A 179 -21.30 7.32 -0.12
N PRO A 180 -20.39 7.53 -1.10
CA PRO A 180 -18.96 7.74 -0.85
C PRO A 180 -18.64 9.05 -0.11
#